data_AF-A0AAW6R4E9-F1
#
_entry.id   AF-A0AAW6R4E9-F1
#
_cell.length_a   1.000
_cell.length_b   1.000
_cell.length_c   1.000
_cell.angle_alpha   90.00
_cell.angle_beta   90.00
_cell.angle_gamma   90.00
#
_symmetry.space_group_name_H-M   'P 1'
#
loop_
_entity.id
_entity.type
_entity.pdbx_description
1 polymer ?
#
loop_
_entity_poly.entity_id
_entity_poly.type
_entity_poly.pdbx_seq_one_letter_code
_entity_poly.pdbx_strand_id
1 'polypeptide(L)' 'FEDDQISAELVQMRLLAPEQWGMPLPLTQSSKPVINAEHNGRHWRRIPEPMRLLDDAVERSS' A
#
# COMPACT_ATOMS: atom_id res chain seq x y z
N PHE A 1 -19.93 21.88 -8.55
CA PHE A 1 -19.48 21.13 -9.75
C PHE A 1 -20.69 21.04 -10.64
N GLU A 2 -20.56 21.32 -11.94
CA GLU A 2 -21.68 21.35 -12.88
C GLU A 2 -21.53 20.21 -13.89
N ASP A 3 -22.63 19.54 -14.24
CA ASP A 3 -22.61 18.43 -15.21
C ASP A 3 -22.10 18.85 -16.59
N ASP A 4 -22.36 20.10 -16.97
CA ASP A 4 -21.87 20.68 -18.22
C ASP A 4 -20.34 20.76 -18.26
N GLN A 5 -19.72 21.10 -17.12
CA GLN A 5 -18.25 21.18 -17.01
C GLN A 5 -17.62 19.79 -17.10
N ILE A 6 -18.22 18.80 -16.43
CA ILE A 6 -17.76 17.41 -16.45
C ILE A 6 -17.89 16.84 -17.87
N SER A 7 -19.01 17.08 -18.54
CA SER A 7 -19.26 16.60 -19.90
C SER A 7 -18.27 17.19 -20.90
N ALA A 8 -17.96 18.48 -20.79
CA ALA A 8 -16.96 19.14 -21.61
C ALA A 8 -15.55 18.55 -21.39
N GLU A 9 -15.17 18.31 -20.14
CA GLU A 9 -13.86 17.73 -19.79
C GLU A 9 -13.71 16.29 -20.30
N LEU A 10 -14.76 15.46 -20.19
CA LEU A 10 -14.75 14.09 -20.72
C LEU A 10 -14.54 14.05 -22.25
N VAL A 11 -15.12 15.00 -22.99
CA VAL A 11 -14.89 15.10 -24.44
C VAL A 11 -13.43 15.45 -24.73
N GLN A 12 -12.83 16.36 -23.96
CA GLN A 12 -11.41 16.71 -24.11
C GLN A 12 -10.49 15.53 -23.79
N MET A 13 -10.76 14.77 -22.71
CA MET A 13 -9.95 13.61 -22.32
C MET A 13 -9.94 12.51 -23.40
N ARG A 14 -11.04 12.32 -24.13
CA ARG A 14 -11.15 11.30 -25.20
C ARG A 14 -10.28 11.60 -26.42
N LEU A 15 -9.80 12.83 -26.58
CA LEU A 15 -8.89 13.22 -27.66
C LEU A 15 -7.43 12.80 -27.38
N LEU A 16 -7.12 12.36 -26.15
CA LEU A 16 -5.79 11.93 -25.78
C LEU A 16 -5.43 10.60 -26.46
N ALA A 17 -4.30 10.59 -27.16
CA ALA A 17 -3.83 9.40 -27.85
C ALA A 17 -3.52 8.26 -26.85
N PRO A 18 -3.81 6.98 -27.18
CA PRO A 18 -3.60 5.85 -26.27
C PRO A 18 -2.17 5.72 -25.74
N GLU A 19 -1.18 6.15 -26.53
CA GLU A 19 0.24 6.12 -26.18
C GLU A 19 0.59 7.08 -25.03
N GLN A 20 -0.24 8.08 -24.78
CA GLN A 20 -0.06 9.06 -23.70
C GLN A 20 -0.76 8.64 -22.41
N TRP A 21 -1.45 7.50 -22.40
CA TRP A 21 -2.12 7.01 -21.20
C TRP A 21 -1.08 6.52 -20.20
N GLY A 22 -1.21 6.95 -18.94
CA GLY A 22 -0.38 6.44 -17.87
C GLY A 22 -0.64 4.96 -17.64
N MET A 23 0.39 4.13 -17.81
CA MET A 23 0.34 2.72 -17.41
C MET A 23 0.88 2.60 -15.98
N PRO A 24 0.24 1.79 -15.11
CA PRO A 24 0.80 1.54 -13.79
C PRO A 24 2.18 0.89 -13.94
N LEU A 25 3.08 1.22 -13.01
CA LEU A 25 4.38 0.55 -12.95
C LEU A 25 4.15 -0.96 -12.77
N PRO A 26 4.94 -1.83 -13.44
CA PRO A 26 4.83 -3.26 -13.24
C PRO A 26 5.05 -3.56 -11.76
N LEU A 27 4.11 -4.32 -11.18
CA LEU A 27 4.23 -4.81 -9.82
C LEU A 27 5.46 -5.71 -9.76
N THR A 28 6.60 -5.15 -9.36
CA THR A 28 7.72 -5.98 -8.93
C THR A 28 7.23 -6.70 -7.69
N GLN A 29 7.14 -8.03 -7.75
CA GLN A 29 6.85 -8.89 -6.61
C GLN A 29 8.00 -8.87 -5.58
N SER A 30 8.66 -7.73 -5.38
CA SER A 30 9.35 -7.51 -4.12
C SER A 30 8.26 -7.11 -3.13
N SER A 31 7.63 -8.13 -2.53
CA SER A 31 6.93 -7.94 -1.28
C SER A 31 7.96 -7.44 -0.27
N LYS A 32 8.22 -6.14 -0.24
CA LYS A 32 8.64 -5.55 1.04
C LYS A 32 7.48 -5.90 1.97
N PRO A 33 7.68 -6.76 2.99
CA PRO A 33 6.61 -7.09 3.90
C PRO A 33 6.08 -5.76 4.43
N VAL A 34 4.79 -5.56 4.21
CA VAL A 34 4.06 -4.40 4.68
C VAL A 34 4.38 -4.23 6.16
N ILE A 35 4.96 -3.07 6.51
CA ILE A 35 5.14 -2.53 7.86
C ILE A 35 4.21 -3.23 8.84
N ASN A 36 4.77 -4.07 9.73
CA ASN A 36 4.15 -4.81 10.84
C ASN A 36 2.64 -4.61 11.02
N ALA A 37 1.83 -4.93 10.00
CA ALA A 37 0.42 -4.62 9.99
C ALA A 37 -0.32 -5.67 9.18
N GLU A 38 -1.29 -6.28 9.83
CA GLU A 38 -2.15 -7.31 9.25
C GLU A 38 -3.54 -6.72 9.07
N HIS A 39 -4.16 -6.99 7.92
CA HIS A 39 -5.54 -6.59 7.65
C HIS A 39 -6.50 -7.72 8.09
N ASN A 40 -7.16 -7.54 9.23
CA ASN A 40 -8.09 -8.54 9.79
C ASN A 40 -9.50 -8.43 9.17
N GLY A 41 -9.58 -8.31 7.84
CA GLY A 41 -10.84 -8.25 7.08
C GLY A 41 -11.69 -6.99 7.23
N ARG A 42 -11.51 -6.18 8.29
CA ARG A 42 -12.29 -4.94 8.53
C ARG A 42 -11.44 -3.72 8.88
N HIS A 43 -10.26 -3.93 9.48
CA HIS A 43 -9.36 -2.85 9.88
C HIS A 43 -7.90 -3.29 9.79
N TRP A 44 -7.01 -2.32 9.59
CA TRP A 44 -5.57 -2.50 9.71
C TRP A 44 -5.17 -2.50 11.18
N ARG A 45 -4.50 -3.56 11.64
CA ARG A 45 -3.90 -3.63 12.98
C ARG A 45 -2.39 -3.74 12.88
N ARG A 46 -1.66 -2.98 13.69
CA ARG A 46 -0.20 -3.16 13.83
C ARG A 46 0.07 -4.34 14.76
N ILE A 47 0.95 -5.26 14.38
CA ILE A 47 1.42 -6.34 15.25
C ILE A 47 2.73 -5.86 15.89
N PRO A 48 2.78 -5.59 17.20
CA PRO A 48 4.04 -5.25 17.85
C PRO A 48 4.97 -6.46 17.82
N GLU A 49 6.26 -6.22 17.58
CA GLU A 49 7.27 -7.25 17.83
C GLU A 49 7.49 -7.35 19.35
N PRO A 50 7.34 -8.54 19.95
CA PRO A 50 7.60 -8.72 21.37
C PRO A 50 9.11 -8.57 21.64
N MET A 51 9.51 -7.45 22.23
CA MET A 51 10.86 -7.28 22.78
C MET A 51 10.96 -8.04 24.11
N ARG A 52 11.87 -9.01 24.20
CA ARG A 52 12.24 -9.61 25.49
C ARG A 52 13.31 -8.74 26.14
N LEU A 53 13.18 -8.48 27.44
CA LEU A 53 14.12 -7.65 28.18
C LEU A 53 15.51 -8.32 28.33
N LEU A 54 15.55 -9.65 28.28
CA LEU A 54 16.75 -10.47 28.29
C LEU A 54 16.56 -11.59 27.27
N ASP A 55 17.57 -11.84 26.43
CA ASP A 55 17.61 -13.05 25.61
C ASP A 55 17.79 -14.25 26.54
N ASP A 56 16.95 -15.28 26.41
CA ASP A 56 17.05 -16.55 27.16
C ASP A 56 18.42 -17.25 26.99
N ALA A 57 19.29 -16.73 26.11
CA ALA A 57 20.69 -17.14 25.98
C ALA A 57 21.58 -16.79 27.20
N VAL A 58 21.09 -15.95 28.14
CA VAL A 58 21.81 -15.58 29.38
C VAL A 58 21.06 -16.06 30.63
N GLU A 59 20.35 -17.19 30.58
CA GLU A 59 20.19 -18.00 31.80
C GLU A 59 21.49 -18.77 32.05
N ARG A 60 22.55 -18.06 32.47
CA ARG A 60 23.67 -18.73 33.14
C ARG A 60 23.17 -19.17 34.51
N SER A 61 22.84 -20.45 34.58
CA SER A 61 22.82 -21.30 35.78
C SER A 61 23.68 -20.72 36.92
N SER A 62 23.03 -20.41 38.04
CA SER A 62 23.67 -20.23 39.35
C SER A 62 23.64 -21.53 40.15
#